data_AF-A0A8B8PY38-F1
#
_entry.id   AF-A0A8B8PY38-F1
#
_cell.length_a   1.000
_cell.length_b   1.000
_cell.length_c   1.000
_cell.angle_alpha   90.00
_cell.angle_beta   90.00
_cell.angle_gamma   90.00
#
_symmetry.space_group_name_H-M   'P 1'
#
loop_
_entity.id
_entity.type
_entity.pdbx_description
1 polymer ?
#
loop_
_entity_poly.entity_id
_entity_poly.type
_entity_poly.pdbx_seq_one_letter_code
_entity_poly.pdbx_strand_id
1 'polypeptide(L)'
;MKVDRATEREGTAAAMCKSAMCKKIEVAVVDHRDPSPAAGEEFLHFTPPLNFAPVDNGIFRSGFPDSANFSFLQTLGLRSIIYLCPEPYPEANVEFLKSNGIKLFQFGIEGYKEPFVYIPEETVREALKVLLDVRNHPILIHCKRGKHRTGCLVGCLRKLQRWCLSSIFDEYQRFAAAKARVSDQSY
;
A
#
# COMPACT_ATOMS: atom_id res chain seq x y z
N MET A 1 -68.80 -39.77 25.32
CA MET A 1 -68.91 -39.79 23.84
C MET A 1 -67.51 -40.06 23.30
N LYS A 2 -67.27 -41.16 22.59
CA LYS A 2 -67.52 -41.42 21.15
C LYS A 2 -66.52 -40.69 20.23
N VAL A 3 -65.56 -41.47 19.68
CA VAL A 3 -64.97 -41.47 18.30
C VAL A 3 -64.49 -40.16 17.63
N ASP A 4 -63.58 -40.12 16.65
CA ASP A 4 -62.76 -41.09 15.86
C ASP A 4 -61.31 -40.52 15.75
N ARG A 5 -60.18 -41.15 15.34
CA ARG A 5 -59.78 -42.34 14.55
C ARG A 5 -59.30 -42.04 13.11
N ALA A 6 -57.97 -42.23 12.89
CA ALA A 6 -57.28 -42.41 11.59
C ALA A 6 -57.21 -41.17 10.64
N THR A 7 -56.41 -41.12 9.55
CA THR A 7 -55.64 -42.18 8.83
C THR A 7 -54.46 -41.58 8.04
N GLU A 8 -53.26 -42.23 8.08
CA GLU A 8 -52.28 -42.45 6.98
C GLU A 8 -51.70 -41.26 6.12
N ARG A 9 -50.47 -41.28 5.56
CA ARG A 9 -49.38 -42.30 5.54
C ARG A 9 -47.97 -41.72 5.28
N GLU A 10 -46.98 -42.62 5.41
CA GLU A 10 -45.52 -42.61 5.16
C GLU A 10 -45.02 -41.75 3.96
N GLY A 11 -43.81 -41.18 3.95
CA GLY A 11 -42.65 -41.17 4.88
C GLY A 11 -41.84 -39.87 4.71
N THR A 12 -40.50 -39.72 4.82
CA THR A 12 -39.32 -40.54 5.23
C THR A 12 -38.12 -39.54 5.31
N ALA A 13 -36.93 -39.73 5.93
CA ALA A 13 -36.24 -40.83 6.61
C ALA A 13 -35.17 -40.28 7.63
N ALA A 14 -34.08 -41.04 7.87
CA ALA A 14 -32.75 -40.74 8.46
C ALA A 14 -32.43 -39.28 8.91
N ALA A 15 -32.13 -38.99 10.20
CA ALA A 15 -30.90 -39.30 11.00
C ALA A 15 -29.75 -38.27 10.80
N MET A 16 -28.90 -37.89 11.79
CA MET A 16 -28.75 -38.28 13.20
C MET A 16 -27.97 -37.18 13.99
N CYS A 17 -28.30 -36.88 15.25
CA CYS A 17 -27.39 -36.11 16.16
C CYS A 17 -27.71 -36.31 17.66
N LYS A 18 -26.72 -36.82 18.43
CA LYS A 18 -26.58 -36.92 19.91
C LYS A 18 -25.06 -37.06 20.18
N SER A 19 -24.43 -36.80 21.34
CA SER A 19 -24.83 -36.51 22.73
C SER A 19 -23.62 -35.74 23.37
N ALA A 20 -23.75 -34.69 24.19
CA ALA A 20 -24.16 -34.62 25.60
C ALA A 20 -23.00 -34.40 26.62
N MET A 21 -23.25 -33.45 27.53
CA MET A 21 -22.79 -33.35 28.93
C MET A 21 -21.34 -32.95 29.27
N CYS A 22 -21.21 -31.97 30.16
CA CYS A 22 -19.97 -31.48 30.75
C CYS A 22 -19.56 -32.29 32.01
N LYS A 23 -18.26 -32.40 32.27
CA LYS A 23 -17.68 -32.84 33.56
C LYS A 23 -16.47 -31.98 33.92
N LYS A 24 -16.26 -31.76 35.22
CA LYS A 24 -15.04 -31.11 35.75
C LYS A 24 -13.81 -31.98 35.51
N ILE A 25 -12.66 -31.33 35.32
CA ILE A 25 -11.34 -31.96 35.26
C ILE A 25 -10.61 -31.65 36.57
N GLU A 26 -9.99 -32.66 37.19
CA GLU A 26 -9.09 -32.49 38.33
C GLU A 26 -7.68 -32.16 37.84
N VAL A 27 -6.98 -31.26 38.53
CA VAL A 27 -5.68 -30.75 38.09
C VAL A 27 -4.56 -31.65 38.59
N ALA A 28 -3.91 -32.38 37.67
CA ALA A 28 -2.61 -32.99 37.92
C ALA A 28 -1.51 -31.92 37.78
N VAL A 29 -0.70 -31.73 38.82
CA VAL A 29 0.48 -30.85 38.76
C VAL A 29 1.58 -31.56 37.98
N VAL A 30 2.11 -30.91 36.93
CA VAL A 30 3.20 -31.43 36.10
C VAL A 30 4.37 -30.45 36.14
N ASP A 31 5.58 -31.01 36.23
CA ASP A 31 6.88 -30.38 36.45
C ASP A 31 7.11 -29.08 35.65
N HIS A 32 7.43 -27.98 36.35
CA HIS A 32 7.84 -26.71 35.75
C HIS A 32 9.27 -26.82 35.20
N ARG A 33 9.40 -27.34 34.00
CA ARG A 33 10.58 -27.12 33.15
C ARG A 33 10.22 -26.08 32.12
N ASP A 34 10.74 -24.87 32.31
CA ASP A 34 10.57 -23.79 31.35
C ASP A 34 11.09 -24.26 29.98
N PRO A 35 10.26 -24.22 28.92
CA PRO A 35 10.78 -24.40 27.58
C PRO A 35 11.70 -23.22 27.27
N SER A 36 13.00 -23.51 27.16
CA SER A 36 13.99 -22.54 26.68
C SER A 36 13.43 -21.84 25.42
N PRO A 37 13.47 -20.50 25.33
CA PRO A 37 12.85 -19.75 24.23
C PRO A 37 13.62 -20.00 22.93
N ALA A 38 13.27 -21.10 22.26
CA ALA A 38 13.82 -21.49 20.98
C ALA A 38 13.42 -20.46 19.92
N ALA A 39 14.42 -19.84 19.30
CA ALA A 39 14.31 -18.92 18.15
C ALA A 39 13.14 -17.93 18.26
N GLY A 40 13.38 -16.77 18.88
CA GLY A 40 12.39 -15.69 18.88
C GLY A 40 11.96 -15.36 17.46
N GLU A 41 10.65 -15.47 17.19
CA GLU A 41 10.07 -15.05 15.92
C GLU A 41 10.25 -13.54 15.79
N GLU A 42 11.23 -13.10 14.99
CA GLU A 42 11.30 -11.71 14.57
C GLU A 42 10.07 -11.41 13.71
N PHE A 43 9.07 -10.80 14.33
CA PHE A 43 7.93 -10.18 13.65
C PHE A 43 8.46 -9.11 12.70
N LEU A 44 8.72 -9.52 11.45
CA LEU A 44 9.31 -8.68 10.40
C LEU A 44 8.49 -7.39 10.26
N HIS A 45 9.05 -6.29 10.77
CA HIS A 45 8.32 -5.04 10.90
C HIS A 45 8.31 -4.31 9.55
N PHE A 46 7.32 -4.65 8.74
CA PHE A 46 7.11 -4.10 7.40
C PHE A 46 6.53 -2.68 7.45
N THR A 47 7.37 -1.69 7.78
CA THR A 47 6.97 -0.28 7.86
C THR A 47 6.85 0.34 6.45
N PRO A 48 5.65 0.69 5.97
CA PRO A 48 5.53 1.41 4.70
C PRO A 48 6.12 2.82 4.79
N PRO A 49 6.68 3.38 3.70
CA PRO A 49 7.16 4.76 3.69
C PRO A 49 6.05 5.77 4.03
N LEU A 50 6.46 6.95 4.53
CA LEU A 50 5.57 8.09 4.74
C LEU A 50 4.66 8.31 3.52
N ASN A 51 3.35 8.52 3.73
CA ASN A 51 2.40 8.82 2.65
C ASN A 51 2.30 7.71 1.56
N PHE A 52 2.69 6.46 1.86
CA PHE A 52 2.56 5.34 0.92
C PHE A 52 1.09 5.01 0.59
N ALA A 53 0.81 4.72 -0.69
CA ALA A 53 -0.44 4.13 -1.15
C ALA A 53 -0.29 3.48 -2.54
N PRO A 54 -1.16 2.53 -2.93
CA PRO A 54 -1.42 2.23 -4.34
C PRO A 54 -2.04 3.45 -5.04
N VAL A 55 -1.78 3.57 -6.34
CA VAL A 55 -2.40 4.55 -7.25
C VAL A 55 -3.21 3.81 -8.30
N ASP A 56 -2.63 2.75 -8.87
CA ASP A 56 -3.25 1.89 -9.87
C ASP A 56 -2.59 0.50 -9.85
N ASN A 57 -3.04 -0.41 -10.71
CA ASN A 57 -2.41 -1.71 -10.88
C ASN A 57 -0.92 -1.56 -11.22
N GLY A 58 -0.03 -2.07 -10.35
CA GLY A 58 1.42 -1.95 -10.51
C GLY A 58 2.00 -0.55 -10.22
N ILE A 59 1.20 0.45 -9.88
CA ILE A 59 1.66 1.83 -9.62
C ILE A 59 1.44 2.19 -8.14
N PHE A 60 2.52 2.55 -7.46
CA PHE A 60 2.51 3.02 -6.07
C PHE A 60 2.99 4.47 -5.96
N ARG A 61 2.60 5.15 -4.89
CA ARG A 61 3.10 6.48 -4.51
C ARG A 61 3.66 6.47 -3.09
N SER A 62 4.64 7.31 -2.78
CA SER A 62 5.05 7.60 -1.41
C SER A 62 5.78 8.93 -1.24
N GLY A 63 6.07 9.27 0.02
CA GLY A 63 7.19 10.12 0.42
C GLY A 63 8.53 9.38 0.34
N PHE A 64 9.58 10.03 0.81
CA PHE A 64 10.94 9.50 0.69
C PHE A 64 11.11 8.22 1.52
N PRO A 65 11.49 7.07 0.93
CA PRO A 65 11.76 5.86 1.68
C PRO A 65 13.12 5.91 2.39
N ASP A 66 13.18 5.47 3.63
CA ASP A 66 14.43 5.24 4.36
C ASP A 66 14.67 3.74 4.60
N SER A 67 15.76 3.39 5.27
CA SER A 67 16.16 2.00 5.52
C SER A 67 15.15 1.20 6.35
N ALA A 68 14.34 1.84 7.19
CA ALA A 68 13.26 1.16 7.92
C ALA A 68 12.09 0.76 7.01
N ASN A 69 12.05 1.24 5.76
CA ASN A 69 11.05 0.86 4.77
C ASN A 69 11.53 -0.22 3.78
N PHE A 70 12.81 -0.58 3.78
CA PHE A 70 13.39 -1.46 2.75
C PHE A 70 12.76 -2.86 2.77
N SER A 71 12.50 -3.42 3.96
CA SER A 71 11.77 -4.68 4.13
C SER A 71 10.39 -4.64 3.46
N PHE A 72 9.62 -3.57 3.69
CA PHE A 72 8.31 -3.38 3.08
C PHE A 72 8.41 -3.23 1.56
N LEU A 73 9.36 -2.43 1.05
CA LEU A 73 9.53 -2.21 -0.39
C LEU A 73 9.90 -3.49 -1.15
N GLN A 74 10.60 -4.44 -0.53
CA GLN A 74 10.86 -5.75 -1.14
C GLN A 74 9.58 -6.56 -1.40
N THR A 75 8.58 -6.48 -0.51
CA THR A 75 7.30 -7.18 -0.68
C THR A 75 6.52 -6.72 -1.91
N LEU A 76 6.77 -5.51 -2.41
CA LEU A 76 6.09 -4.94 -3.58
C LEU A 76 6.65 -5.45 -4.93
N GLY A 77 7.79 -6.15 -4.93
CA GLY A 77 8.44 -6.63 -6.16
C GLY A 77 8.77 -5.52 -7.15
N LEU A 78 9.15 -4.32 -6.67
CA LEU A 78 9.40 -3.15 -7.51
C LEU A 78 10.46 -3.45 -8.59
N ARG A 79 10.16 -3.06 -9.83
CA ARG A 79 11.11 -3.06 -10.94
C ARG A 79 11.75 -1.69 -11.15
N SER A 80 11.06 -0.62 -10.77
CA SER A 80 11.62 0.73 -10.88
C SER A 80 11.07 1.75 -9.87
N ILE A 81 11.77 2.87 -9.74
CA ILE A 81 11.37 4.03 -8.94
C ILE A 81 11.44 5.30 -9.80
N ILE A 82 10.40 6.12 -9.77
CA ILE A 82 10.42 7.52 -10.21
C ILE A 82 10.69 8.40 -9.00
N TYR A 83 11.83 9.09 -9.02
CA TYR A 83 12.29 9.97 -7.95
C TYR A 83 12.27 11.43 -8.40
N LEU A 84 11.37 12.22 -7.81
CA LEU A 84 11.00 13.56 -8.31
C LEU A 84 11.78 14.72 -7.65
N CYS A 85 12.98 14.49 -7.12
CA CYS A 85 13.76 15.54 -6.45
C CYS A 85 15.15 15.71 -7.11
N PRO A 86 15.72 16.93 -7.10
CA PRO A 86 17.06 17.20 -7.65
C PRO A 86 18.20 16.71 -6.73
N GLU A 87 17.97 16.59 -5.41
CA GLU A 87 18.98 16.11 -4.46
C GLU A 87 19.48 14.69 -4.85
N PRO A 88 20.80 14.39 -4.81
CA PRO A 88 21.32 13.04 -5.08
C PRO A 88 20.66 11.95 -4.24
N TYR A 89 20.53 10.74 -4.79
CA TYR A 89 19.93 9.62 -4.07
C TYR A 89 20.89 9.09 -2.98
N PRO A 90 20.47 8.92 -1.71
CA PRO A 90 21.35 8.48 -0.63
C PRO A 90 21.98 7.11 -0.88
N GLU A 91 23.21 6.92 -0.42
CA GLU A 91 24.02 5.73 -0.70
C GLU A 91 23.34 4.42 -0.29
N ALA A 92 22.79 4.34 0.93
CA ALA A 92 22.04 3.17 1.40
C ALA A 92 20.81 2.85 0.53
N ASN A 93 20.12 3.88 0.01
CA ASN A 93 19.04 3.68 -0.94
C ASN A 93 19.56 3.20 -2.30
N VAL A 94 20.67 3.74 -2.80
CA VAL A 94 21.31 3.31 -4.06
C VAL A 94 21.77 1.86 -3.98
N GLU A 95 22.36 1.44 -2.86
CA GLU A 95 22.72 0.05 -2.58
C GLU A 95 21.50 -0.86 -2.54
N PHE A 96 20.44 -0.47 -1.83
CA PHE A 96 19.16 -1.18 -1.83
C PHE A 96 18.58 -1.37 -3.25
N LEU A 97 18.61 -0.33 -4.10
CA LEU A 97 18.13 -0.46 -5.49
C LEU A 97 18.99 -1.43 -6.31
N LYS A 98 20.33 -1.34 -6.20
CA LYS A 98 21.26 -2.26 -6.89
C LYS A 98 21.00 -3.72 -6.48
N SER A 99 20.95 -3.98 -5.18
CA SER A 99 20.81 -5.33 -4.61
C SER A 99 19.47 -6.01 -4.93
N ASN A 100 18.43 -5.22 -5.23
CA ASN A 100 17.11 -5.71 -5.62
C ASN A 100 16.81 -5.55 -7.13
N GLY A 101 17.79 -5.14 -7.95
CA GLY A 101 17.62 -4.98 -9.40
C GLY A 101 16.70 -3.82 -9.84
N ILE A 102 16.45 -2.85 -8.96
CA ILE A 102 15.44 -1.80 -9.14
C ILE A 102 16.04 -0.63 -9.94
N LYS A 103 15.41 -0.27 -11.07
CA LYS A 103 15.87 0.86 -11.90
C LYS A 103 15.40 2.20 -11.33
N LEU A 104 16.33 3.11 -11.06
CA LEU A 104 16.02 4.50 -10.70
C LEU A 104 15.83 5.36 -11.97
N PHE A 105 14.76 6.15 -11.98
CA PHE A 105 14.54 7.25 -12.91
C PHE A 105 14.41 8.56 -12.10
N GLN A 106 15.41 9.43 -12.17
CA GLN A 106 15.42 10.70 -11.44
C GLN A 106 14.97 11.86 -12.33
N PHE A 107 13.98 12.61 -11.87
CA PHE A 107 13.41 13.78 -12.54
C PHE A 107 13.41 14.96 -11.57
N GLY A 108 14.48 15.76 -11.62
CA GLY A 108 14.68 16.88 -10.70
C GLY A 108 13.65 18.00 -10.88
N ILE A 109 12.65 18.07 -10.00
CA ILE A 109 11.70 19.18 -9.90
C ILE A 109 12.04 19.97 -8.63
N GLU A 110 12.27 21.28 -8.74
CA GLU A 110 12.80 22.07 -7.64
C GLU A 110 11.88 22.26 -6.42
N GLY A 111 12.51 22.49 -5.27
CA GLY A 111 11.90 22.36 -3.93
C GLY A 111 11.15 23.58 -3.38
N TYR A 112 10.58 24.44 -4.22
CA TYR A 112 10.13 25.77 -3.80
C TYR A 112 8.95 25.79 -2.80
N LYS A 113 8.92 26.87 -1.99
CA LYS A 113 7.76 27.28 -1.16
C LYS A 113 6.86 28.22 -1.97
N GLU A 114 5.58 28.30 -1.63
CA GLU A 114 4.70 29.34 -2.18
C GLU A 114 5.19 30.74 -1.74
N PRO A 115 5.04 31.77 -2.59
CA PRO A 115 4.32 31.78 -3.87
C PRO A 115 5.10 31.21 -5.07
N PHE A 116 6.42 31.02 -4.97
CA PHE A 116 7.31 30.73 -6.11
C PHE A 116 7.34 29.25 -6.54
N VAL A 117 6.19 28.58 -6.58
CA VAL A 117 6.11 27.16 -6.98
C VAL A 117 6.13 27.05 -8.50
N TYR A 118 7.18 26.42 -9.03
CA TYR A 118 7.30 26.06 -10.43
C TYR A 118 7.54 24.56 -10.57
N ILE A 119 6.72 23.89 -11.38
CA ILE A 119 6.88 22.49 -11.77
C ILE A 119 7.06 22.49 -13.30
N PRO A 120 8.26 22.16 -13.83
CA PRO A 120 8.50 22.25 -15.28
C PRO A 120 7.65 21.22 -16.04
N GLU A 121 6.97 21.65 -17.10
CA GLU A 121 6.11 20.76 -17.91
C GLU A 121 6.88 19.60 -18.54
N GLU A 122 8.07 19.87 -19.08
CA GLU A 122 8.95 18.86 -19.65
C GLU A 122 9.29 17.75 -18.65
N THR A 123 9.67 18.13 -17.42
CA THR A 123 10.07 17.19 -16.37
C THR A 123 8.92 16.28 -15.93
N VAL A 124 7.68 16.79 -15.88
CA VAL A 124 6.49 15.98 -15.61
C VAL A 124 6.14 15.11 -16.81
N ARG A 125 6.28 15.61 -18.04
CA ARG A 125 5.99 14.86 -19.27
C ARG A 125 6.91 13.65 -19.43
N GLU A 126 8.21 13.80 -19.20
CA GLU A 126 9.16 12.69 -19.27
C GLU A 126 8.97 11.67 -18.13
N ALA A 127 8.66 12.15 -16.91
CA ALA A 127 8.27 11.26 -15.82
C ALA A 127 6.99 10.47 -16.12
N LEU A 128 6.02 11.10 -16.80
CA LEU A 128 4.77 10.48 -17.22
C LEU A 128 4.97 9.46 -18.34
N LYS A 129 5.89 9.69 -19.29
CA LYS A 129 6.29 8.68 -20.29
C LYS A 129 6.85 7.42 -19.64
N VAL A 130 7.73 7.56 -18.63
CA VAL A 130 8.27 6.42 -17.87
C VAL A 130 7.18 5.70 -17.09
N LEU A 131 6.25 6.45 -16.48
CA LEU A 131 5.14 5.92 -15.70
C LEU A 131 4.14 5.11 -16.53
N LEU A 132 3.87 5.53 -17.78
CA LEU A 132 2.95 4.87 -18.70
C LEU A 132 3.54 3.61 -19.36
N ASP A 133 4.86 3.47 -19.39
CA ASP A 133 5.52 2.27 -19.91
C ASP A 133 5.47 1.13 -18.88
N VAL A 134 4.50 0.23 -19.09
CA VAL A 134 4.24 -0.96 -18.25
C VAL A 134 5.46 -1.89 -18.08
N ARG A 135 6.47 -1.80 -18.94
CA ARG A 135 7.73 -2.56 -18.79
C ARG A 135 8.54 -2.11 -17.57
N ASN A 136 8.24 -0.93 -17.00
CA ASN A 136 8.85 -0.41 -15.77
C ASN A 136 8.12 -0.88 -14.49
N HIS A 137 6.97 -1.57 -14.61
CA HIS A 137 6.10 -1.91 -13.47
C HIS A 137 6.50 -3.27 -12.83
N PRO A 138 6.31 -3.47 -11.51
CA PRO A 138 5.74 -2.52 -10.54
C PRO A 138 6.65 -1.31 -10.27
N ILE A 139 6.05 -0.13 -10.09
CA ILE A 139 6.75 1.16 -10.05
C ILE A 139 6.32 1.99 -8.85
N LEU A 140 7.29 2.61 -8.15
CA LEU A 140 7.03 3.55 -7.05
C LEU A 140 7.36 4.98 -7.46
N ILE A 141 6.39 5.89 -7.34
CA ILE A 141 6.58 7.34 -7.53
C ILE A 141 6.83 7.98 -6.16
N HIS A 142 7.96 8.63 -5.95
CA HIS A 142 8.19 9.39 -4.72
C HIS A 142 8.87 10.74 -4.88
N CYS A 143 8.69 11.57 -3.87
CA CYS A 143 9.43 12.79 -3.62
C CYS A 143 9.63 12.92 -2.10
N LYS A 144 10.24 14.01 -1.63
CA LYS A 144 10.53 14.24 -0.19
C LYS A 144 9.37 13.93 0.79
N ARG A 145 8.10 14.10 0.40
CA ARG A 145 6.92 13.81 1.27
C ARG A 145 5.70 13.15 0.58
N GLY A 146 5.75 12.85 -0.71
CA GLY A 146 4.62 12.21 -1.41
C GLY A 146 3.37 13.10 -1.58
N LYS A 147 3.57 14.42 -1.48
CA LYS A 147 2.52 15.45 -1.51
C LYS A 147 2.52 16.19 -2.84
N HIS A 148 3.30 17.26 -2.97
CA HIS A 148 3.28 18.20 -4.10
C HIS A 148 3.69 17.55 -5.44
N ARG A 149 5.00 17.35 -5.66
CA ARG A 149 5.57 16.81 -6.90
C ARG A 149 4.96 15.46 -7.31
N THR A 150 4.79 14.54 -6.35
CA THR A 150 4.12 13.24 -6.55
C THR A 150 2.64 13.38 -6.87
N GLY A 151 1.93 14.31 -6.21
CA GLY A 151 0.51 14.57 -6.45
C GLY A 151 0.25 15.21 -7.81
N CYS A 152 1.14 16.07 -8.29
CA CYS A 152 1.10 16.62 -9.65
C CYS A 152 1.22 15.50 -10.70
N LEU A 153 2.23 14.61 -10.60
CA LEU A 153 2.40 13.51 -11.56
C LEU A 153 1.25 12.49 -11.51
N VAL A 154 0.76 12.14 -10.31
CA VAL A 154 -0.43 11.28 -10.15
C VAL A 154 -1.69 11.98 -10.69
N GLY A 155 -1.85 13.29 -10.47
CA GLY A 155 -2.94 14.07 -11.03
C GLY A 155 -2.93 14.08 -12.56
N CYS A 156 -1.75 14.18 -13.18
CA CYS A 156 -1.59 14.04 -14.63
C CYS A 156 -1.98 12.65 -15.13
N LEU A 157 -1.64 11.58 -14.39
CA LEU A 157 -2.14 10.23 -14.68
C LEU A 157 -3.67 10.17 -14.62
N ARG A 158 -4.31 10.72 -13.57
CA ARG A 158 -5.78 10.77 -13.45
C ARG A 158 -6.43 11.58 -14.58
N LYS A 159 -5.78 12.66 -15.02
CA LYS A 159 -6.20 13.52 -16.15
C LYS A 159 -6.23 12.73 -17.46
N LEU A 160 -5.21 11.88 -17.72
CA LEU A 160 -5.22 10.93 -18.84
C LEU A 160 -6.25 9.81 -18.68
N GLN A 161 -6.50 9.35 -17.45
CA GLN A 161 -7.56 8.39 -17.10
C GLN A 161 -8.98 9.01 -17.15
N ARG A 162 -9.13 10.25 -17.61
CA ARG A 162 -10.40 10.98 -17.78
C ARG A 162 -11.21 11.17 -16.48
N TRP A 163 -10.54 11.20 -15.33
CA TRP A 163 -11.19 11.58 -14.08
C TRP A 163 -11.64 13.06 -14.15
N CYS A 164 -12.77 13.39 -13.51
CA CYS A 164 -13.19 14.78 -13.38
C CYS A 164 -12.29 15.54 -12.40
N LEU A 165 -12.02 16.83 -12.67
CA LEU A 165 -11.07 17.64 -11.91
C LEU A 165 -11.36 17.63 -10.40
N SER A 166 -12.63 17.63 -9.98
CA SER A 166 -13.03 17.52 -8.58
C SER A 166 -12.51 16.26 -7.88
N SER A 167 -12.52 15.10 -8.54
CA SER A 167 -12.00 13.84 -7.99
C SER A 167 -10.46 13.81 -8.01
N ILE A 168 -9.83 14.45 -9.00
CA ILE A 168 -8.36 14.61 -9.04
C ILE A 168 -7.90 15.49 -7.87
N PHE A 169 -8.61 16.60 -7.62
CA PHE A 169 -8.31 17.53 -6.53
C PHE A 169 -8.61 16.91 -5.16
N ASP A 170 -9.69 16.15 -4.99
CA ASP A 170 -9.95 15.36 -3.77
C ASP A 170 -8.81 14.36 -3.47
N GLU A 171 -8.35 13.58 -4.46
CA GLU A 171 -7.20 12.68 -4.27
C GLU A 171 -5.93 13.46 -3.91
N TYR A 172 -5.61 14.55 -4.62
CA TYR A 172 -4.48 15.42 -4.31
C TYR A 172 -4.56 15.97 -2.87
N GLN A 173 -5.71 16.54 -2.49
CA GLN A 173 -5.92 17.15 -1.17
C GLN A 173 -5.86 16.11 -0.04
N ARG A 174 -6.40 14.90 -0.25
CA ARG A 174 -6.29 13.76 0.69
C ARG A 174 -4.82 13.44 1.02
N PHE A 175 -3.96 13.34 0.00
CA PHE A 175 -2.54 13.07 0.23
C PHE A 175 -1.76 14.29 0.72
N ALA A 176 -2.08 15.51 0.29
CA ALA A 176 -1.40 16.73 0.72
C ALA A 176 -1.77 17.14 2.16
N ALA A 177 -3.01 16.87 2.58
CA ALA A 177 -3.61 17.25 3.86
C ALA A 177 -3.45 18.77 4.13
N ALA A 178 -3.17 19.17 5.37
CA ALA A 178 -2.94 20.56 5.80
C ALA A 178 -1.71 21.28 5.15
N LYS A 179 -1.16 20.75 4.04
CA LYS A 179 -0.20 21.43 3.16
C LYS A 179 -0.57 21.27 1.67
N ALA A 180 -1.86 21.11 1.35
CA ALA A 180 -2.38 21.26 -0.01
C ALA A 180 -2.07 22.66 -0.54
N ARG A 181 -1.74 22.75 -1.83
CA ARG A 181 -1.44 24.00 -2.54
C ARG A 181 -2.48 24.24 -3.61
N VAL A 182 -2.83 25.50 -3.85
CA VAL A 182 -3.68 25.87 -5.00
C VAL A 182 -2.84 25.86 -6.28
N SER A 183 -1.57 26.28 -6.19
CA SER A 183 -0.61 26.27 -7.31
C SER A 183 -0.47 24.88 -7.98
N ASP A 184 -0.36 23.81 -7.20
CA ASP A 184 -0.30 22.43 -7.71
C ASP A 184 -1.60 21.94 -8.40
N GLN A 185 -2.75 22.57 -8.13
CA GLN A 185 -4.07 22.19 -8.68
C GLN A 185 -4.39 22.93 -9.99
N SER A 186 -3.69 24.02 -10.31
CA SER A 186 -3.86 24.81 -11.54
C SER A 186 -3.07 24.25 -12.75
N TYR A 187 -2.84 22.93 -12.78
CA TYR A 187 -1.89 22.24 -13.67
C TYR A 187 -2.57 21.22 -14.61
#